data_AF-A0A962Z9R0-F1
#
_entry.id   AF-A0A962Z9R0-F1
#
_cell.length_a   1.000
_cell.length_b   1.000
_cell.length_c   1.000
_cell.angle_alpha   90.00
_cell.angle_beta   90.00
_cell.angle_gamma   90.00
#
_symmetry.space_group_name_H-M   'P 1'
#
loop_
_entity.id
_entity.type
_entity.pdbx_description
1 polymer ?
#
loop_
_entity_poly.entity_id
_entity_poly.type
_entity_poly.pdbx_seq_one_letter_code
_entity_poly.pdbx_strand_id
1 'polypeptide(L)' 'MPKVLVLYYSSYGHIETMARAVAEGARSAGAEVDVKRVPETVPEDIAKGAGFRLDQEAPVA' A
#
# COMPACT_ATOMS: atom_id res chain seq x y z
N MET A 1 20.68 11.30 1.25
CA MET A 1 19.98 10.00 1.22
C MET A 1 18.93 10.05 0.12
N PRO A 2 18.78 9.01 -0.70
CA PRO A 2 17.68 8.91 -1.67
C PRO A 2 16.34 8.92 -0.96
N LYS A 3 15.35 9.61 -1.53
CA LYS A 3 13.96 9.61 -1.08
C LYS A 3 13.13 8.76 -2.03
N VAL A 4 12.39 7.79 -1.51
CA VAL A 4 11.61 6.84 -2.30
C VAL A 4 10.16 6.84 -1.81
N LEU A 5 9.22 6.90 -2.75
CA LEU A 5 7.81 6.65 -2.48
C LEU A 5 7.44 5.27 -3.03
N VAL A 6 6.99 4.37 -2.15
CA VAL A 6 6.33 3.14 -2.54
C VAL A 6 4.82 3.41 -2.55
N LEU A 7 4.31 3.77 -3.73
CA LEU A 7 2.88 3.95 -3.97
C LEU A 7 2.29 2.64 -4.48
N TYR A 8 1.19 2.19 -3.87
CA TYR A 8 0.55 0.94 -4.28
C TYR A 8 -0.98 1.01 -4.27
N TYR A 9 -1.62 0.06 -4.95
CA TYR A 9 -3.05 -0.24 -4.85
C TYR A 9 -3.20 -1.72 -4.48
N SER A 10 -4.13 -2.04 -3.59
CA SER A 10 -4.43 -3.44 -3.25
C SER A 10 -5.89 -3.59 -2.86
N SER A 11 -6.60 -4.54 -3.46
CA SER A 11 -7.97 -4.88 -3.04
C SER A 11 -7.99 -5.93 -1.92
N TYR A 12 -7.06 -6.89 -1.93
CA TYR A 12 -7.04 -8.01 -0.98
C TYR A 12 -5.82 -8.04 -0.05
N GLY A 13 -4.95 -7.03 -0.11
CA GLY A 13 -3.78 -6.89 0.77
C GLY A 13 -2.49 -7.56 0.29
N HIS A 14 -2.50 -8.41 -0.75
CA HIS A 14 -1.27 -9.03 -1.26
C HIS A 14 -0.23 -8.00 -1.73
N ILE A 15 -0.70 -6.95 -2.42
CA ILE A 15 0.18 -5.89 -2.90
C ILE A 15 0.62 -4.98 -1.76
N GLU A 16 -0.19 -4.79 -0.71
CA GLU A 16 0.24 -4.11 0.52
C GLU A 16 1.41 -4.85 1.17
N THR A 17 1.31 -6.18 1.32
CA THR A 17 2.40 -7.01 1.86
C THR A 17 3.67 -6.87 1.03
N MET A 18 3.56 -6.92 -0.29
CA MET A 18 4.70 -6.75 -1.18
C MET A 18 5.29 -5.33 -1.08
N ALA A 19 4.45 -4.29 -1.02
CA ALA A 19 4.88 -2.90 -0.88
C ALA A 19 5.68 -2.68 0.41
N ARG A 20 5.28 -3.33 1.51
CA ARG A 20 6.04 -3.30 2.77
C ARG A 20 7.40 -3.95 2.65
N ALA A 21 7.48 -5.11 2.00
CA ALA A 21 8.75 -5.80 1.76
C ALA A 21 9.69 -4.96 0.86
N VAL A 22 9.15 -4.30 -0.18
CA VAL A 22 9.91 -3.37 -1.02
C VAL A 22 10.42 -2.18 -0.20
N ALA A 23 9.58 -1.61 0.66
CA ALA A 23 9.96 -0.48 1.51
C ALA A 23 11.03 -0.88 2.54
N GLU A 24 10.92 -2.06 3.14
CA GLU A 24 11.94 -2.63 4.03
C GLU A 24 13.28 -2.79 3.30
N GLY A 25 13.27 -3.38 2.09
CA GLY A 25 14.45 -3.52 1.25
C GLY A 25 15.11 -2.17 0.92
N ALA A 26 14.33 -1.18 0.48
CA ALA A 26 14.85 0.15 0.18
C ALA A 26 15.42 0.86 1.43
N ARG A 27 14.77 0.73 2.60
CA ARG A 27 15.29 1.26 3.86
C ARG A 27 16.62 0.60 4.25
N SER A 28 16.74 -0.72 4.07
CA SER A 28 17.98 -1.46 4.35
C SER A 28 19.16 -1.00 3.48
N ALA A 29 18.88 -0.44 2.30
CA ALA A 29 19.87 0.15 1.40
C ALA A 29 20.18 1.64 1.69
N GLY A 30 19.62 2.21 2.76
CA GLY A 30 19.90 3.59 3.19
C GLY A 30 19.00 4.67 2.56
N ALA A 31 17.85 4.29 2.00
CA ALA A 31 16.85 5.26 1.53
C ALA A 31 15.89 5.71 2.64
N GLU A 32 15.43 6.95 2.54
CA GLU A 32 14.25 7.45 3.25
C GLU A 32 13.01 7.03 2.44
N VAL A 33 12.08 6.30 3.06
CA VAL A 33 10.99 5.65 2.32
C VAL A 33 9.62 5.92 2.93
N ASP A 34 8.75 6.53 2.15
CA ASP A 34 7.32 6.64 2.41
C ASP A 34 6.55 5.51 1.73
N VAL A 35 5.51 5.01 2.40
CA VAL A 35 4.58 4.03 1.84
C VAL A 35 3.19 4.65 1.87
N LYS A 36 2.55 4.75 0.70
CA LYS A 36 1.20 5.28 0.56
C LYS A 36 0.35 4.37 -0.33
N ARG A 37 -0.97 4.44 -0.16
CA ARG A 37 -1.92 3.71 -1.00
C ARG A 37 -2.76 4.63 -1.88
N VAL A 38 -3.12 4.13 -3.04
CA VAL A 38 -4.16 4.70 -3.90
C VAL A 38 -5.53 4.32 -3.28
N PRO A 39 -6.51 5.23 -3.27
CA PRO A 39 -7.84 4.91 -2.75
C PRO A 39 -8.53 3.83 -3.60
N GLU A 40 -9.33 3.01 -2.95
CA GLU A 40 -10.26 2.11 -3.64
C GLU A 40 -11.37 2.96 -4.28
N THR A 41 -11.71 2.63 -5.52
CA THR A 41 -12.73 3.35 -6.31
C THR A 41 -14.00 2.51 -6.52
N VAL A 42 -13.94 1.22 -6.22
CA VAL A 42 -15.13 0.37 -6.15
C VAL A 42 -16.05 0.87 -5.03
N PRO A 43 -17.37 0.99 -5.29
CA PRO A 43 -18.35 1.33 -4.26
C PRO A 43 -18.23 0.43 -3.02
N GLU A 44 -18.34 1.03 -1.83
CA GLU A 44 -18.01 0.36 -0.58
C GLU A 44 -18.86 -0.90 -0.32
N ASP A 45 -20.14 -0.87 -0.70
CA ASP A 45 -21.06 -2.01 -0.62
C ASP A 45 -20.62 -3.17 -1.51
N ILE A 46 -20.18 -2.87 -2.74
CA ILE A 46 -19.63 -3.85 -3.67
C ILE A 46 -18.31 -4.41 -3.16
N ALA A 47 -17.41 -3.54 -2.67
CA ALA A 47 -16.10 -3.92 -2.15
C ALA A 47 -16.23 -4.85 -0.92
N LYS A 48 -17.14 -4.54 0.01
CA LYS A 48 -17.46 -5.40 1.15
C LYS A 48 -18.03 -6.75 0.69
N GLY A 49 -18.96 -6.74 -0.25
CA GLY A 49 -19.54 -7.97 -0.81
C GLY A 49 -18.51 -8.85 -1.53
N ALA A 50 -17.50 -8.25 -2.14
CA ALA A 50 -16.40 -8.93 -2.82
C ALA A 50 -15.25 -9.36 -1.87
N GLY A 51 -15.33 -9.04 -0.57
CA GLY A 51 -14.31 -9.42 0.42
C GLY A 51 -13.03 -8.59 0.33
N PHE A 52 -13.11 -7.34 -0.11
CA PHE A 52 -11.94 -6.45 -0.17
C PHE A 52 -11.47 -6.11 1.25
N ARG A 53 -10.16 -5.93 1.39
CA ARG A 53 -9.51 -5.42 2.61
C ARG A 53 -9.55 -3.89 2.61
N LEU A 54 -10.39 -3.32 3.47
CA LEU A 54 -10.64 -1.87 3.54
C LEU A 54 -9.85 -1.15 4.64
N ASP A 55 -9.21 -1.90 5.54
CA ASP A 55 -8.53 -1.41 6.75
C ASP A 55 -6.98 -1.39 6.62
N GLN A 56 -6.49 -1.10 5.43
CA GLN A 56 -5.05 -1.07 5.14
C GLN A 56 -4.36 0.09 5.86
N GLU A 57 -3.20 -0.17 6.47
CA GLU A 57 -2.58 0.78 7.41
C GLU A 57 -1.93 1.97 6.68
N ALA A 58 -1.49 1.78 5.43
CA ALA A 58 -0.83 2.85 4.69
C ALA A 58 -1.80 4.02 4.44
N PRO A 59 -1.38 5.28 4.64
CA PRO A 59 -2.21 6.43 4.37
C PRO A 59 -2.48 6.57 2.87
N VAL A 60 -3.61 7.19 2.53
CA VAL A 60 -3.92 7.56 1.15
C VAL A 60 -2.95 8.64 0.67
N ALA A 61 -2.57 8.56 -0.62
CA ALA A 61 -1.66 9.48 -1.28
C ALA A 61 -2.10 10.94 -1.22
#